data_AF-A0A7S3MQQ1-F1
#
_entry.id   AF-A0A7S3MQQ1-F1
#
_cell.length_a   1.000
_cell.length_b   1.000
_cell.length_c   1.000
_cell.angle_alpha   90.00
_cell.angle_beta   90.00
_cell.angle_gamma   90.00
#
_symmetry.space_group_name_H-M   'P 1'
#
loop_
_entity.id
_entity.type
_entity.pdbx_description
1 polymer ?
#
loop_
_entity_poly.entity_id
_entity_poly.type
_entity_poly.pdbx_seq_one_letter_code
_entity_poly.pdbx_strand_id
1 'polypeptide(L)'
;VKDLKDLNKKAKNQNVNKKLQNFILSLLQDPNEDAAKRALNVMIELYKRCVWNDEKTVNAIWTGGVLHSNPKVVAAACRFFLILDYEYKSESSETTEEDAADLLKHHKGSKLTKAKKAYLERAIKSQKRKQARKNQSTQRTDFLPIDTLYDPQNYAERLFSKLKKSNDKYEVKLLMLRLVSRLIGRHNLIILQFYQFILRYLNSHQKDKIGEIFAMIIESCHELVPPEEIKPITEKIINNYITEYCQNQHITVGI
;
A
#
# COMPACT_ATOMS: atom_id res chain seq x y z
N VAL A 1 8.22 18.87 1.46
CA VAL A 1 7.45 17.98 2.38
C VAL A 1 7.58 18.40 3.83
N LYS A 2 8.79 18.68 4.34
CA LYS A 2 9.02 19.13 5.73
C LYS A 2 8.27 20.42 6.08
N ASP A 3 8.27 21.41 5.19
CA ASP A 3 7.60 22.70 5.42
C ASP A 3 6.07 22.55 5.50
N LEU A 4 5.47 21.69 4.68
CA LEU A 4 4.04 21.37 4.73
C LEU A 4 3.66 20.65 6.03
N LYS A 5 4.54 19.80 6.55
CA LYS A 5 4.34 19.19 7.87
C LYS A 5 4.33 20.27 8.94
N ASP A 6 5.28 21.19 8.90
CA ASP A 6 5.40 22.26 9.89
C ASP A 6 4.21 23.22 9.87
N LEU A 7 3.71 23.56 8.68
CA LEU A 7 2.51 24.38 8.50
C LEU A 7 1.22 23.69 9.00
N ASN A 8 1.15 22.36 8.94
CA ASN A 8 -0.02 21.57 9.37
C ASN A 8 0.10 21.00 10.80
N LYS A 9 1.14 21.38 11.58
CA LYS A 9 1.40 20.84 12.94
C LYS A 9 0.29 21.13 13.96
N LYS A 10 -0.33 22.31 13.90
CA LYS A 10 -1.35 22.75 14.88
C LYS A 10 -2.77 22.56 14.36
N ALA A 11 -3.02 22.96 13.11
CA ALA A 11 -4.28 22.79 12.41
C ALA A 11 -4.01 22.66 10.91
N LYS A 12 -4.86 21.94 10.18
CA LYS A 12 -4.70 21.77 8.73
C LYS A 12 -4.98 23.09 8.01
N ASN A 13 -3.99 23.64 7.31
CA ASN A 13 -4.16 24.85 6.52
C ASN A 13 -4.83 24.52 5.18
N GLN A 14 -6.16 24.49 5.16
CA GLN A 14 -6.95 24.06 4.00
C GLN A 14 -6.68 24.90 2.74
N ASN A 15 -6.46 26.21 2.87
CA ASN A 15 -6.23 27.08 1.71
C ASN A 15 -4.91 26.76 1.00
N VAL A 16 -3.83 26.58 1.76
CA VAL A 16 -2.52 26.20 1.20
C VAL A 16 -2.57 24.77 0.65
N ASN A 17 -3.20 23.85 1.37
CA ASN A 17 -3.34 22.47 0.94
C ASN A 17 -4.13 22.37 -0.37
N LYS A 18 -5.25 23.09 -0.51
CA LYS A 18 -6.07 23.07 -1.74
C LYS A 18 -5.32 23.62 -2.95
N LYS A 19 -4.59 24.73 -2.78
CA LYS A 19 -3.75 25.30 -3.87
C LYS A 19 -2.66 24.33 -4.29
N LEU A 20 -1.96 23.74 -3.32
CA LEU A 20 -0.87 22.81 -3.62
C LEU A 20 -1.37 21.48 -4.17
N GLN A 21 -2.49 20.94 -3.67
CA GLN A 21 -3.15 19.77 -4.25
C GLN A 21 -3.45 20.02 -5.72
N ASN A 22 -4.14 21.13 -6.05
CA ASN A 22 -4.45 21.45 -7.45
C ASN A 22 -3.20 21.57 -8.33
N PHE A 23 -2.12 22.17 -7.81
CA PHE A 23 -0.84 22.23 -8.51
C PHE A 23 -0.23 20.84 -8.75
N ILE A 24 -0.19 19.98 -7.73
CA ILE A 24 0.35 18.62 -7.86
C ILE A 24 -0.53 17.77 -8.79
N LEU A 25 -1.84 17.97 -8.80
CA LEU A 25 -2.75 17.33 -9.77
C LEU A 25 -2.42 17.74 -11.20
N SER A 26 -2.14 19.03 -11.45
CA SER A 26 -1.70 19.46 -12.78
C SER A 26 -0.35 18.84 -13.17
N LEU A 27 0.58 18.70 -12.23
CA LEU A 27 1.88 18.04 -12.47
C LEU A 27 1.75 16.53 -12.75
N LEU A 28 0.71 15.89 -12.21
CA LEU A 28 0.44 14.48 -12.45
C LEU A 28 -0.12 14.22 -13.85
N GLN A 29 -0.72 15.24 -14.47
CA GLN A 29 -1.23 15.23 -15.85
C GLN A 29 -0.22 15.79 -16.86
N ASP A 30 0.93 16.27 -16.40
CA ASP A 30 1.97 16.83 -17.24
C ASP A 30 2.56 15.73 -18.16
N PRO A 31 2.82 16.02 -19.45
CA PRO A 31 3.52 15.08 -20.34
C PRO A 31 4.89 14.64 -19.82
N ASN A 32 5.52 15.41 -18.93
CA ASN A 32 6.79 15.04 -18.34
C ASN A 32 6.65 13.88 -17.32
N GLU A 33 7.13 12.70 -17.72
CA GLU A 33 7.09 11.49 -16.92
C GLU A 33 7.78 11.59 -15.55
N ASP A 34 8.90 12.33 -15.48
CA ASP A 34 9.64 12.50 -14.22
C ASP A 34 8.92 13.44 -13.27
N ALA A 35 8.24 14.46 -13.80
CA ALA A 35 7.39 15.35 -13.02
C ALA A 35 6.21 14.58 -12.43
N ALA A 36 5.51 13.79 -13.24
CA ALA A 36 4.39 12.96 -12.81
C ALA A 36 4.80 11.95 -11.73
N LYS A 37 5.95 11.29 -11.90
CA LYS A 37 6.49 10.35 -10.91
C LYS A 37 6.82 11.04 -9.57
N ARG A 38 7.46 12.21 -9.61
CA ARG A 38 7.78 12.99 -8.40
C ARG A 38 6.52 13.49 -7.72
N ALA A 39 5.55 13.99 -8.49
CA ALA A 39 4.24 14.43 -8.01
C ALA A 39 3.52 13.30 -7.26
N LEU A 40 3.43 12.11 -7.88
CA LEU A 40 2.83 10.92 -7.26
C LEU A 40 3.52 10.54 -5.95
N ASN A 41 4.85 10.49 -5.93
CA ASN A 41 5.60 10.16 -4.71
C ASN A 41 5.34 11.16 -3.58
N VAL A 42 5.25 12.46 -3.90
CA VAL A 42 4.91 13.51 -2.91
C VAL A 42 3.49 13.30 -2.37
N MET A 43 2.51 12.99 -3.22
CA MET A 43 1.14 12.70 -2.78
C MET A 43 1.09 11.49 -1.85
N ILE A 44 1.75 10.39 -2.24
CA ILE A 44 1.82 9.17 -1.43
C ILE A 44 2.46 9.48 -0.07
N GLU A 45 3.56 10.22 -0.04
CA GLU A 45 4.26 10.57 1.20
C GLU A 45 3.40 11.47 2.12
N LEU A 46 2.67 12.43 1.55
CA LEU A 46 1.76 13.29 2.31
C LEU A 46 0.53 12.54 2.83
N TYR A 47 0.04 11.55 2.09
CA TYR A 47 -1.01 10.63 2.55
C TYR A 47 -0.51 9.80 3.73
N LYS A 48 0.66 9.16 3.59
CA LYS A 48 1.32 8.39 4.66
C LYS A 48 1.53 9.20 5.93
N ARG A 49 1.83 10.50 5.79
CA ARG A 49 2.02 11.43 6.92
C ARG A 49 0.71 11.98 7.51
N CYS A 50 -0.45 11.49 7.07
CA CYS A 50 -1.78 11.97 7.46
C CYS A 50 -2.02 13.47 7.23
N VAL A 51 -1.26 14.09 6.33
CA VAL A 51 -1.42 15.52 5.98
C VAL A 51 -2.55 15.66 4.96
N TRP A 52 -2.50 14.85 3.90
CA TRP A 52 -3.51 14.79 2.83
C TRP A 52 -4.18 13.41 2.81
N ASN A 53 -4.99 13.14 3.83
CA ASN A 53 -5.74 11.90 4.02
C ASN A 53 -7.23 12.09 3.67
N ASP A 54 -7.51 12.77 2.57
CA ASP A 54 -8.84 13.06 2.06
C ASP A 54 -9.16 12.16 0.85
N GLU A 55 -10.44 11.80 0.70
CA GLU A 55 -10.96 10.96 -0.40
C GLU A 55 -10.57 11.54 -1.76
N LYS A 56 -10.59 12.87 -1.89
CA LYS A 56 -10.19 13.57 -3.11
C LYS A 56 -8.74 13.26 -3.51
N THR A 57 -7.81 13.26 -2.55
CA THR A 57 -6.41 12.93 -2.81
C THR A 57 -6.26 11.47 -3.25
N VAL A 58 -7.01 10.56 -2.64
CA VAL A 58 -6.97 9.13 -3.01
C VAL A 58 -7.50 8.90 -4.43
N ASN A 59 -8.65 9.47 -4.75
CA ASN A 59 -9.26 9.38 -6.08
C ASN A 59 -8.41 10.08 -7.16
N ALA A 60 -7.67 11.12 -6.79
CA ALA A 60 -6.67 11.71 -7.66
C ALA A 60 -5.46 10.79 -7.92
N ILE A 61 -4.94 10.12 -6.88
CA ILE A 61 -3.87 9.13 -7.04
C ILE A 61 -4.36 7.97 -7.93
N TRP A 62 -5.63 7.59 -7.82
CA TRP A 62 -6.23 6.60 -8.72
C TRP A 62 -6.20 7.07 -10.18
N THR A 63 -6.84 8.20 -10.47
CA THR A 63 -7.03 8.68 -11.85
C THR A 63 -5.73 9.12 -12.51
N GLY A 64 -4.84 9.82 -11.79
CA GLY A 64 -3.57 10.29 -12.34
C GLY A 64 -2.39 9.33 -12.17
N GLY A 65 -2.49 8.32 -11.29
CA GLY A 65 -1.43 7.34 -11.04
C GLY A 65 -1.72 5.98 -11.65
N VAL A 66 -2.82 5.34 -11.24
CA VAL A 66 -3.15 3.95 -11.66
C VAL A 66 -3.49 3.87 -13.14
N LEU A 67 -4.16 4.89 -13.70
CA LEU A 67 -4.53 4.92 -15.11
C LEU A 67 -3.46 5.56 -16.02
N HIS A 68 -2.34 6.01 -15.46
CA HIS A 68 -1.27 6.70 -16.18
C HIS A 68 -0.61 5.83 -17.28
N SER A 69 -0.06 6.45 -18.32
CA SER A 69 0.58 5.73 -19.44
C SER A 69 1.91 5.07 -19.05
N ASN A 70 2.70 5.73 -18.20
CA ASN A 70 4.01 5.23 -17.76
C ASN A 70 3.87 4.06 -16.74
N PRO A 71 4.42 2.86 -17.03
CA PRO A 71 4.32 1.69 -16.16
C PRO A 71 4.97 1.87 -14.79
N LYS A 72 6.01 2.71 -14.66
CA LYS A 72 6.67 2.97 -13.37
C LYS A 72 5.77 3.76 -12.42
N VAL A 73 5.01 4.71 -12.97
CA VAL A 73 4.02 5.51 -12.22
C VAL A 73 2.87 4.61 -11.79
N VAL A 74 2.36 3.77 -12.70
CA VAL A 74 1.30 2.80 -12.39
C VAL A 74 1.74 1.81 -11.30
N ALA A 75 2.95 1.26 -11.40
CA ALA A 75 3.47 0.33 -10.39
C ALA A 75 3.57 0.98 -9.00
N ALA A 76 4.00 2.24 -8.92
CA ALA A 76 4.07 2.98 -7.65
C ALA A 76 2.66 3.23 -7.08
N ALA A 77 1.70 3.63 -7.92
CA ALA A 77 0.32 3.85 -7.51
C ALA A 77 -0.38 2.54 -7.10
N CYS A 78 -0.16 1.43 -7.81
CA CYS A 78 -0.72 0.13 -7.43
C CYS A 78 -0.17 -0.33 -6.08
N ARG A 79 1.14 -0.17 -5.84
CA ARG A 79 1.75 -0.50 -4.54
C ARG A 79 1.15 0.32 -3.42
N PHE A 80 0.85 1.60 -3.65
CA PHE A 80 0.11 2.41 -2.68
C PHE A 80 -1.21 1.73 -2.32
N PHE A 81 -2.11 1.46 -3.26
CA PHE A 81 -3.40 0.84 -2.92
C PHE A 81 -3.32 -0.57 -2.30
N LEU A 82 -2.23 -1.30 -2.54
CA LEU A 82 -2.03 -2.66 -2.01
C LEU A 82 -1.41 -2.71 -0.61
N ILE A 83 -0.75 -1.63 -0.15
CA ILE A 83 -0.15 -1.58 1.20
C ILE A 83 -1.26 -1.65 2.26
N LEU A 84 -1.15 -2.66 3.13
CA LEU A 84 -2.07 -2.90 4.25
C LEU A 84 -1.79 -2.00 5.45
N ASP A 85 -0.51 -1.70 5.72
CA ASP A 85 -0.10 -0.91 6.87
C ASP A 85 0.59 0.39 6.48
N TYR A 86 -0.08 1.49 6.77
CA TYR A 86 0.48 2.84 6.71
C TYR A 86 0.94 3.28 8.11
N GLU A 87 1.90 2.56 8.69
CA GLU A 87 2.50 3.00 9.96
C GLU A 87 3.37 4.25 9.73
N TYR A 88 2.83 5.41 10.09
CA TYR A 88 3.62 6.62 10.21
C TYR A 88 4.33 6.68 11.56
N LYS A 89 5.62 6.36 11.59
CA LYS A 89 6.48 6.70 12.73
C LYS A 89 6.71 8.21 12.73
N SER A 90 6.18 8.91 13.73
CA SER A 90 6.43 10.34 13.89
C SER A 90 7.94 10.60 14.08
N GLU A 91 8.65 10.98 13.02
CA GLU A 91 9.99 11.56 13.07
C GLU A 91 9.94 12.94 13.76
N SER A 92 9.76 12.97 15.07
CA SER A 92 9.82 14.21 15.85
C SER A 92 10.82 14.12 16.99
N SER A 93 11.83 13.23 16.90
CA SER A 93 12.90 13.17 17.90
C SER A 93 14.13 12.43 17.34
N GLU A 94 14.74 12.99 16.29
CA GLU A 94 16.08 12.57 15.81
C GLU A 94 17.18 13.58 16.12
N THR A 95 16.91 14.59 16.93
CA THR A 95 17.96 15.48 17.39
C THR A 95 18.20 15.22 18.87
N THR A 96 19.43 14.81 19.21
CA THR A 96 20.07 14.79 20.56
C THR A 96 19.89 13.60 21.53
N GLU A 97 19.23 12.47 21.20
CA GLU A 97 19.02 11.39 22.20
C GLU A 97 19.82 10.08 22.01
N GLU A 98 20.50 9.87 20.88
CA GLU A 98 21.34 8.66 20.69
C GLU A 98 22.55 8.64 21.64
N ASP A 99 23.13 9.81 21.93
CA ASP A 99 24.23 9.95 22.88
C ASP A 99 23.87 9.46 24.30
N ALA A 100 22.60 9.59 24.72
CA ALA A 100 22.16 9.22 26.07
C ALA A 100 22.02 7.70 26.26
N ALA A 101 21.68 6.97 25.20
CA ALA A 101 21.52 5.52 25.24
C ALA A 101 22.87 4.78 25.24
N ASP A 102 23.88 5.32 24.56
CA ASP A 102 25.24 4.79 24.63
C ASP A 102 25.94 5.13 25.96
N LEU A 103 25.71 6.33 26.52
CA LEU A 103 26.16 6.68 27.87
C LEU A 103 25.64 5.72 28.98
N LEU A 104 24.45 5.12 28.79
CA LEU A 104 23.86 4.13 29.69
C LEU A 104 24.59 2.79 29.69
N LYS A 105 25.09 2.34 28.54
CA LYS A 105 25.78 1.06 28.40
C LYS A 105 27.17 1.08 29.03
N HIS A 106 27.85 2.23 28.95
CA HIS A 106 29.24 2.38 29.39
C HIS A 106 29.43 2.59 30.91
N HIS A 107 28.36 2.84 31.69
CA HIS A 107 28.48 3.24 33.10
C HIS A 107 27.95 2.22 34.12
N LYS A 108 27.88 0.93 33.76
CA LYS A 108 27.57 -0.17 34.69
C LYS A 108 28.75 -0.40 35.66
N GLY A 109 28.85 0.40 36.72
CA GLY A 109 29.78 0.12 37.83
C GLY A 109 30.39 1.31 38.59
N SER A 110 30.22 2.55 38.13
CA SER A 110 30.81 3.73 38.80
C SER A 110 29.75 4.62 39.49
N LYS A 111 30.07 5.15 40.68
CA LYS A 111 29.19 6.04 41.45
C LYS A 111 28.93 7.34 40.67
N LEU A 112 27.74 7.44 40.07
CA LEU A 112 27.33 8.61 39.30
C LEU A 112 27.07 9.83 40.20
N THR A 113 27.51 11.00 39.76
CA THR A 113 27.21 12.31 40.38
C THR A 113 25.72 12.64 40.29
N LYS A 114 25.22 13.47 41.23
CA LYS A 114 23.79 13.84 41.34
C LYS A 114 23.23 14.44 40.04
N ALA A 115 24.02 15.25 39.34
CA ALA A 115 23.66 15.85 38.04
C ALA A 115 23.51 14.79 36.92
N LYS A 116 24.41 13.80 36.85
CA LYS A 116 24.34 12.73 35.83
C LYS A 116 23.15 11.80 36.08
N LYS A 117 22.79 11.52 37.34
CA LYS A 117 21.57 10.76 37.68
C LYS A 117 20.30 11.46 37.22
N ALA A 118 20.20 12.78 37.46
CA ALA A 118 19.05 13.57 37.00
C ALA A 118 18.93 13.61 35.46
N TYR A 119 20.05 13.70 34.73
CA TYR A 119 20.06 13.60 33.27
C TYR A 119 19.55 12.23 32.79
N LEU A 120 20.03 11.16 33.42
CA LEU A 120 19.66 9.78 33.09
C LEU A 120 18.17 9.50 33.33
N GLU A 121 17.63 9.94 34.46
CA GLU A 121 16.21 9.81 34.76
C GLU A 121 15.34 10.58 33.75
N ARG A 122 15.79 11.77 33.33
CA ARG A 122 15.11 12.56 32.30
C ARG A 122 15.12 11.84 30.94
N ALA A 123 16.25 11.24 30.55
CA ALA A 123 16.38 10.45 29.32
C ALA A 123 15.49 9.19 29.35
N ILE A 124 15.49 8.44 30.45
CA ILE A 124 14.64 7.25 30.63
C ILE A 124 13.16 7.63 30.58
N LYS A 125 12.76 8.73 31.23
CA LYS A 125 11.38 9.21 31.22
C LYS A 125 10.95 9.70 29.83
N SER A 126 11.86 10.33 29.07
CA SER A 126 11.65 10.68 27.65
C SER A 126 11.41 9.42 26.81
N GLN A 127 12.28 8.40 26.95
CA GLN A 127 12.14 7.13 26.23
C GLN A 127 10.85 6.38 26.58
N LYS A 128 10.48 6.29 27.87
CA LYS A 128 9.21 5.66 28.28
C LYS A 128 8.00 6.42 27.73
N ARG A 129 8.04 7.76 27.68
CA ARG A 129 7.00 8.57 27.02
C ARG A 129 6.94 8.35 25.51
N LYS A 130 8.09 8.16 24.85
CA LYS A 130 8.18 7.87 23.41
C LYS A 130 7.64 6.46 23.09
N GLN A 131 7.98 5.46 23.90
CA GLN A 131 7.44 4.11 23.80
C GLN A 131 5.93 4.09 24.07
N ALA A 132 5.47 4.79 25.11
CA ALA A 132 4.04 4.94 25.38
C ALA A 132 3.31 5.62 24.21
N ARG A 133 3.89 6.68 23.61
CA ARG A 133 3.33 7.35 22.42
C ARG A 133 3.38 6.49 21.14
N LYS A 134 4.39 5.64 20.97
CA LYS A 134 4.44 4.65 19.86
C LYS A 134 3.37 3.58 20.04
N ASN A 135 3.20 3.06 21.26
CA ASN A 135 2.16 2.07 21.55
C ASN A 135 0.75 2.69 21.52
N GLN A 136 0.66 4.01 21.68
CA GLN A 136 -0.57 4.80 21.59
C GLN A 136 -0.74 5.46 20.21
N SER A 137 0.15 5.23 19.23
CA SER A 137 -0.16 5.54 17.85
C SER A 137 -1.19 4.52 17.42
N THR A 138 -2.44 4.84 17.73
CA THR A 138 -3.66 4.23 17.24
C THR A 138 -3.37 3.77 15.82
N GLN A 139 -3.21 2.46 15.62
CA GLN A 139 -3.32 1.89 14.29
C GLN A 139 -4.73 2.25 13.87
N ARG A 140 -4.88 3.39 13.19
CA ARG A 140 -6.16 3.82 12.66
C ARG A 140 -6.39 2.95 11.44
N THR A 141 -6.98 1.81 11.72
CA THR A 141 -7.58 0.88 10.76
C THR A 141 -8.88 1.45 10.18
N ASP A 142 -9.25 2.70 10.51
CA ASP A 142 -10.58 3.23 10.23
C ASP A 142 -10.94 3.11 8.74
N PHE A 143 -10.04 3.45 7.80
CA PHE A 143 -10.25 3.21 6.36
C PHE A 143 -8.93 3.09 5.58
N LEU A 144 -8.82 2.07 4.73
CA LEU A 144 -7.74 1.95 3.75
C LEU A 144 -8.01 2.90 2.56
N PRO A 145 -6.98 3.34 1.81
CA PRO A 145 -7.21 4.18 0.62
C PRO A 145 -8.22 3.55 -0.35
N ILE A 146 -8.18 2.22 -0.49
CA ILE A 146 -9.07 1.48 -1.37
C ILE A 146 -10.56 1.60 -0.99
N ASP A 147 -10.88 1.91 0.28
CA ASP A 147 -12.26 2.07 0.75
C ASP A 147 -12.83 3.44 0.40
N THR A 148 -11.96 4.42 0.22
CA THR A 148 -12.33 5.83 -0.01
C THR A 148 -12.49 6.18 -1.50
N LEU A 149 -12.60 5.17 -2.36
CA LEU A 149 -12.79 5.36 -3.80
C LEU A 149 -14.25 5.75 -4.10
N TYR A 150 -14.44 6.75 -4.96
CA TYR A 150 -15.78 7.26 -5.29
C TYR A 150 -16.62 6.27 -6.10
N ASP A 151 -16.01 5.58 -7.07
CA ASP A 151 -16.69 4.62 -7.94
C ASP A 151 -15.80 3.38 -8.14
N PRO A 152 -15.81 2.43 -7.18
CA PRO A 152 -14.94 1.26 -7.21
C PRO A 152 -15.24 0.35 -8.41
N GLN A 153 -16.49 0.24 -8.86
CA GLN A 153 -16.89 -0.57 -10.01
C GLN A 153 -16.26 -0.04 -11.29
N ASN A 154 -16.49 1.23 -11.62
CA ASN A 154 -15.99 1.84 -12.86
C ASN A 154 -14.45 1.84 -12.89
N TYR A 155 -13.84 2.10 -11.75
CA TYR A 155 -12.39 2.05 -11.59
C TYR A 155 -11.81 0.67 -11.84
N ALA A 156 -12.39 -0.37 -11.26
CA ALA A 156 -11.97 -1.75 -11.49
C ALA A 156 -12.11 -2.14 -12.97
N GLU A 157 -13.23 -1.80 -13.62
CA GLU A 157 -13.46 -2.07 -15.05
C GLU A 157 -12.46 -1.34 -15.97
N ARG A 158 -12.16 -0.07 -15.69
CA ARG A 158 -11.16 0.71 -16.44
C ARG A 158 -9.77 0.13 -16.28
N LEU A 159 -9.37 -0.20 -15.06
CA LEU A 159 -8.07 -0.83 -14.80
C LEU A 159 -7.96 -2.19 -15.49
N PHE A 160 -9.02 -3.00 -15.43
CA PHE A 160 -9.06 -4.29 -16.10
C PHE A 160 -8.99 -4.16 -17.63
N SER A 161 -9.69 -3.17 -18.20
CA SER A 161 -9.61 -2.86 -19.63
C SER A 161 -8.21 -2.41 -20.06
N LYS A 162 -7.53 -1.61 -19.22
CA LYS A 162 -6.13 -1.22 -19.43
C LYS A 162 -5.20 -2.43 -19.34
N LEU A 163 -5.39 -3.31 -18.36
CA LEU A 163 -4.61 -4.53 -18.18
C LEU A 163 -4.68 -5.45 -19.40
N LYS A 164 -5.88 -5.65 -19.97
CA LYS A 164 -6.08 -6.47 -21.18
C LYS A 164 -5.31 -5.95 -22.39
N LYS A 165 -5.23 -4.63 -22.56
CA LYS A 165 -4.58 -3.97 -23.71
C LYS A 165 -3.09 -3.69 -23.48
N SER A 166 -2.64 -3.75 -22.22
CA SER A 166 -1.27 -3.42 -21.85
C SER A 166 -0.26 -4.41 -22.41
N ASN A 167 0.85 -3.91 -22.94
CA ASN A 167 2.04 -4.70 -23.29
C ASN A 167 3.16 -4.54 -22.25
N ASP A 168 2.81 -4.19 -21.00
CA ASP A 168 3.77 -3.98 -19.93
C ASP A 168 4.45 -5.28 -19.48
N LYS A 169 5.56 -5.12 -18.77
CA LYS A 169 6.27 -6.22 -18.11
C LYS A 169 5.31 -7.00 -17.20
N TYR A 170 5.51 -8.31 -17.14
CA TYR A 170 4.69 -9.25 -16.36
C TYR A 170 4.44 -8.78 -14.92
N GLU A 171 5.46 -8.23 -14.26
CA GLU A 171 5.35 -7.78 -12.86
C GLU A 171 4.36 -6.62 -12.67
N VAL A 172 4.31 -5.69 -13.64
CA VAL A 172 3.38 -4.56 -13.59
C VAL A 172 1.96 -5.06 -13.84
N LYS A 173 1.80 -5.99 -14.79
CA LYS A 173 0.52 -6.65 -15.04
C LYS A 173 0.01 -7.40 -13.81
N LEU A 174 0.89 -8.10 -13.09
CA LEU A 174 0.55 -8.81 -11.86
C LEU A 174 0.10 -7.85 -10.75
N LEU A 175 0.76 -6.69 -10.60
CA LEU A 175 0.33 -5.66 -9.65
C LEU A 175 -1.07 -5.09 -9.99
N MET A 176 -1.33 -4.82 -11.27
CA MET A 176 -2.66 -4.39 -11.71
C MET A 176 -3.72 -5.47 -11.46
N LEU A 177 -3.41 -6.73 -11.76
CA LEU A 177 -4.30 -7.87 -11.55
C LEU A 177 -4.65 -8.03 -10.07
N ARG A 178 -3.64 -7.93 -9.18
CA ARG A 178 -3.83 -7.99 -7.73
C ARG A 178 -4.70 -6.85 -7.21
N LEU A 179 -4.52 -5.65 -7.75
CA LEU A 179 -5.35 -4.50 -7.38
C LEU A 179 -6.82 -4.68 -7.80
N VAL A 180 -7.07 -5.21 -9.00
CA VAL A 180 -8.43 -5.54 -9.47
C VAL A 180 -9.06 -6.60 -8.58
N SER A 181 -8.34 -7.70 -8.30
CA SER A 181 -8.78 -8.75 -7.38
C SER A 181 -9.24 -8.20 -6.04
N ARG A 182 -8.40 -7.36 -5.42
CA ARG A 182 -8.70 -6.79 -4.11
C ARG A 182 -9.89 -5.83 -4.14
N LEU A 183 -10.10 -5.10 -5.24
CA LEU A 183 -11.30 -4.28 -5.42
C LEU A 183 -12.56 -5.13 -5.51
N ILE A 184 -12.51 -6.22 -6.29
CA ILE A 184 -13.62 -7.16 -6.44
C ILE A 184 -14.04 -7.70 -5.08
N GLY A 185 -13.11 -8.27 -4.32
CA GLY A 185 -13.41 -8.84 -3.00
C GLY A 185 -13.90 -7.82 -1.99
N ARG A 186 -13.28 -6.65 -1.94
CA ARG A 186 -13.54 -5.67 -0.89
C ARG A 186 -14.84 -4.87 -1.10
N HIS A 187 -15.20 -4.62 -2.36
CA HIS A 187 -16.42 -3.88 -2.72
C HIS A 187 -17.51 -4.80 -3.30
N ASN A 188 -17.33 -6.13 -3.27
CA ASN A 188 -18.24 -7.13 -3.84
C ASN A 188 -18.63 -6.83 -5.30
N LEU A 189 -17.63 -6.52 -6.15
CA LEU A 189 -17.84 -6.09 -7.53
C LEU A 189 -18.01 -7.27 -8.48
N ILE A 190 -18.95 -7.19 -9.42
CA ILE A 190 -19.17 -8.27 -10.40
C ILE A 190 -18.41 -7.95 -11.68
N ILE A 191 -17.26 -8.62 -11.89
CA ILE A 191 -16.47 -8.54 -13.13
C ILE A 191 -16.20 -9.96 -13.65
N LEU A 192 -17.21 -10.62 -14.22
CA LEU A 192 -17.13 -12.04 -14.59
C LEU A 192 -15.97 -12.37 -15.55
N GLN A 193 -15.66 -11.45 -16.46
CA GLN A 193 -14.55 -11.60 -17.40
C GLN A 193 -13.17 -11.71 -16.72
N PHE A 194 -13.05 -11.31 -15.45
CA PHE A 194 -11.83 -11.44 -14.65
C PHE A 194 -11.45 -12.91 -14.46
N TYR A 195 -12.41 -13.78 -14.15
CA TYR A 195 -12.19 -15.20 -13.89
C TYR A 195 -11.62 -15.92 -15.13
N GLN A 196 -12.16 -15.62 -16.31
CA GLN A 196 -11.63 -16.14 -17.57
C GLN A 196 -10.21 -15.61 -17.89
N PHE A 197 -9.88 -14.42 -17.40
CA PHE A 197 -8.56 -13.81 -17.63
C PHE A 197 -7.49 -14.38 -16.70
N ILE A 198 -7.79 -14.55 -15.41
CA ILE A 198 -6.84 -15.07 -14.40
C ILE A 198 -6.46 -16.53 -14.67
N LEU A 199 -7.34 -17.32 -15.29
CA LEU A 199 -7.05 -18.68 -15.77
C LEU A 199 -5.81 -18.77 -16.67
N ARG A 200 -5.51 -17.72 -17.43
CA ARG A 200 -4.32 -17.68 -18.31
C ARG A 200 -3.03 -17.55 -17.51
N TYR A 201 -3.09 -16.95 -16.32
CA TYR A 201 -1.95 -16.75 -15.43
C TYR A 201 -1.63 -17.99 -14.60
N LEU A 202 -2.61 -18.88 -14.37
CA LEU A 202 -2.39 -20.18 -13.74
C LEU A 202 -1.47 -21.09 -14.55
N ASN A 203 -1.41 -20.93 -15.87
CA ASN A 203 -0.53 -21.70 -16.75
C ASN A 203 0.87 -21.08 -16.90
N SER A 204 1.18 -19.99 -16.18
CA SER A 204 2.44 -19.27 -16.35
C SER A 204 3.62 -20.12 -15.87
N HIS A 205 4.71 -20.14 -16.64
CA HIS A 205 5.95 -20.86 -16.32
C HIS A 205 6.61 -20.40 -15.01
N GLN A 206 6.25 -19.21 -14.51
CA GLN A 206 6.79 -18.64 -13.28
C GLN A 206 6.10 -19.20 -12.03
N LYS A 207 6.55 -20.38 -11.58
CA LYS A 207 6.02 -21.10 -10.42
C LYS A 207 6.11 -20.29 -9.11
N ASP A 208 7.12 -19.43 -8.97
CA ASP A 208 7.36 -18.65 -7.75
C ASP A 208 6.22 -17.68 -7.38
N LYS A 209 5.43 -17.24 -8.37
CA LYS A 209 4.35 -16.26 -8.18
C LYS A 209 2.96 -16.91 -8.16
N ILE A 210 2.88 -18.25 -8.14
CA ILE A 210 1.61 -18.97 -8.19
C ILE A 210 0.77 -18.75 -6.92
N GLY A 211 1.41 -18.72 -5.75
CA GLY A 211 0.71 -18.46 -4.48
C GLY A 211 0.07 -17.07 -4.43
N GLU A 212 0.72 -16.07 -5.05
CA GLU A 212 0.11 -14.74 -5.18
C GLU A 212 -1.12 -14.79 -6.09
N ILE A 213 -1.10 -15.56 -7.17
CA ILE A 213 -2.24 -15.69 -8.09
C ILE A 213 -3.40 -16.42 -7.40
N PHE A 214 -3.14 -17.46 -6.60
CA PHE A 214 -4.18 -18.11 -5.79
C PHE A 214 -4.77 -17.17 -4.75
N ALA A 215 -3.94 -16.39 -4.06
CA ALA A 215 -4.43 -15.35 -3.16
C ALA A 215 -5.35 -14.35 -3.88
N MET A 216 -5.03 -13.96 -5.12
CA MET A 216 -5.90 -13.11 -5.93
C MET A 216 -7.23 -13.79 -6.28
N ILE A 217 -7.21 -15.07 -6.67
CA ILE A 217 -8.46 -15.80 -6.95
C ILE A 217 -9.34 -15.82 -5.70
N ILE A 218 -8.78 -16.21 -4.56
CA ILE A 218 -9.49 -16.28 -3.27
C ILE A 218 -10.03 -14.91 -2.87
N GLU A 219 -9.22 -13.85 -2.94
CA GLU A 219 -9.66 -12.49 -2.63
C GLU A 219 -10.81 -12.03 -3.54
N SER A 220 -10.79 -12.41 -4.82
CA SER A 220 -11.84 -12.03 -5.77
C SER A 220 -13.13 -12.87 -5.66
N CYS A 221 -13.12 -13.96 -4.89
CA CYS A 221 -14.30 -14.80 -4.71
C CYS A 221 -15.18 -14.23 -3.58
N HIS A 222 -16.42 -13.87 -3.90
CA HIS A 222 -17.43 -13.42 -2.93
C HIS A 222 -18.79 -14.05 -3.25
N GLU A 223 -19.74 -13.96 -2.33
CA GLU A 223 -21.05 -14.66 -2.39
C GLU A 223 -21.85 -14.36 -3.66
N LEU A 224 -21.71 -13.15 -4.22
CA LEU A 224 -22.41 -12.74 -5.45
C LEU A 224 -21.80 -13.30 -6.75
N VAL A 225 -20.66 -13.98 -6.71
CA VAL A 225 -20.03 -14.55 -7.90
C VAL A 225 -20.71 -15.86 -8.26
N PRO A 226 -21.21 -16.04 -9.50
CA PRO A 226 -21.81 -17.29 -9.92
C PRO A 226 -20.82 -18.46 -9.82
N PRO A 227 -21.22 -19.60 -9.23
CA PRO A 227 -20.35 -20.78 -9.14
C PRO A 227 -19.84 -21.29 -10.49
N GLU A 228 -20.60 -21.08 -11.57
CA GLU A 228 -20.22 -21.49 -12.92
C GLU A 228 -18.93 -20.82 -13.43
N GLU A 229 -18.61 -19.62 -12.95
CA GLU A 229 -17.33 -18.95 -13.31
C GLU A 229 -16.15 -19.48 -12.49
N ILE A 230 -16.42 -20.02 -11.29
CA ILE A 230 -15.40 -20.52 -10.37
C ILE A 230 -15.05 -21.98 -10.69
N LYS A 231 -16.02 -22.80 -11.10
CA LYS A 231 -15.80 -24.23 -11.43
C LYS A 231 -14.61 -24.47 -12.38
N PRO A 232 -14.47 -23.75 -13.52
CA PRO A 232 -13.34 -23.95 -14.42
C PRO A 232 -11.98 -23.61 -13.78
N ILE A 233 -11.97 -22.67 -12.82
CA ILE A 233 -10.78 -22.33 -12.06
C ILE A 233 -10.41 -23.48 -11.13
N THR A 234 -11.36 -23.99 -10.37
CA THR A 234 -11.14 -25.10 -9.44
C THR A 234 -10.68 -26.37 -10.16
N GLU A 235 -11.35 -26.76 -11.25
CA GLU A 235 -10.95 -27.92 -12.07
C GLU A 235 -9.53 -27.77 -12.59
N LYS A 236 -9.15 -26.57 -13.02
CA LYS A 236 -7.80 -26.29 -13.52
C LYS A 236 -6.74 -26.34 -12.42
N ILE A 237 -7.07 -25.89 -11.21
CA ILE A 237 -6.18 -26.01 -10.05
C ILE A 237 -5.96 -27.48 -9.70
N ILE A 238 -7.04 -28.27 -9.64
CA ILE A 238 -6.96 -29.70 -9.36
C ILE A 238 -6.07 -30.41 -10.40
N ASN A 239 -6.37 -30.21 -11.68
CA ASN A 239 -5.66 -30.90 -12.77
C ASN A 239 -4.17 -30.54 -12.86
N ASN A 240 -3.79 -29.30 -12.50
CA ASN A 240 -2.41 -28.84 -12.66
C ASN A 240 -1.57 -28.96 -11.38
N TYR A 241 -2.18 -28.89 -10.19
CA TYR A 241 -1.46 -28.78 -8.92
C TYR A 241 -1.75 -29.92 -7.95
N ILE A 242 -2.88 -30.61 -8.10
CA ILE A 242 -3.33 -31.72 -7.23
C ILE A 242 -3.30 -33.01 -8.06
N THR A 243 -2.12 -33.35 -8.58
CA THR A 243 -1.86 -34.63 -9.26
C THR A 243 -0.75 -35.37 -8.54
N GLU A 244 -0.77 -36.71 -8.62
CA GLU A 244 0.21 -37.59 -7.95
C GLU A 244 1.66 -37.33 -8.37
N TYR A 245 1.86 -36.68 -9.52
CA TYR A 245 3.18 -36.34 -10.06
C TYR A 245 3.69 -34.95 -9.63
N CYS A 246 2.89 -34.18 -8.89
CA CYS A 246 3.29 -32.86 -8.41
C CYS A 246 4.15 -32.94 -7.15
N GLN A 247 5.11 -32.01 -7.01
CA GLN A 247 5.88 -31.86 -5.77
C GLN A 247 4.94 -31.52 -4.61
N ASN A 248 5.22 -32.07 -3.42
CA ASN A 248 4.40 -31.85 -2.22
C ASN A 248 4.08 -30.37 -1.96
N GLN A 249 5.02 -29.46 -2.20
CA GLN A 249 4.80 -28.01 -2.03
C GLN A 249 3.70 -27.46 -2.97
N HIS A 250 3.62 -27.94 -4.21
CA HIS A 250 2.58 -27.52 -5.14
C HIS A 250 1.21 -28.08 -4.77
N ILE A 251 1.18 -29.32 -4.26
CA ILE A 251 -0.04 -29.93 -3.74
C ILE A 251 -0.53 -29.14 -2.51
N THR A 252 0.36 -28.80 -1.57
CA THR A 252 0.01 -27.99 -0.38
C THR A 252 -0.48 -26.58 -0.73
N VAL A 253 0.02 -25.96 -1.80
CA VAL A 253 -0.42 -24.62 -2.22
C VAL A 253 -1.73 -24.67 -3.01
N GLY A 254 -2.04 -25.81 -3.65
CA GLY A 254 -3.29 -26.02 -4.37
C GLY A 254 -4.49 -26.43 -3.51
N ILE A 255 -4.23 -27.11 -2.38
CA ILE A 255 -5.23 -27.46 -1.35
C ILE A 255 -5.56 -26.24 -0.49
#